data_AF-A0A0C3DZ62-F1
#
_entry.id   AF-A0A0C3DZ62-F1
#
_cell.length_a   1.000
_cell.length_b   1.000
_cell.length_c   1.000
_cell.angle_alpha   90.00
_cell.angle_beta   90.00
_cell.angle_gamma   90.00
#
_symmetry.space_group_name_H-M   'P 1'
#
loop_
_entity.id
_entity.type
_entity.pdbx_description
1 polymer ?
#
loop_
_entity_poly.entity_id
_entity_poly.type
_entity_poly.pdbx_seq_one_letter_code
_entity_poly.pdbx_strand_id
1 'polypeptide(L)'
;VPENLCYENCLHSRATLFECGIGITWFSCAREFFNVMMGALVGHFNGFVRRKVLQCDISDTNVWMRIPSPEPEFVVPDLPSDKGLRWYPKRTGLLGDWGYAADVSGKTSSERDHSCFITGTFPFQAQQIMAWDAKLGWAGEFTSHSIQHDLEAFVWLMWVLCINLDGPF
;
A
#
# COMPACT_ATOMS: atom_id res chain seq x y z
N VAL A 1 27.62 -33.24 -2.99
CA VAL A 1 26.55 -32.49 -2.28
C VAL A 1 27.15 -32.06 -0.95
N PRO A 2 27.18 -30.78 -0.56
CA PRO A 2 27.77 -30.42 0.72
C PRO A 2 26.84 -30.90 1.84
N GLU A 3 27.32 -31.84 2.65
CA GLU A 3 26.56 -32.57 3.69
C GLU A 3 26.43 -31.82 5.03
N ASN A 4 26.66 -30.50 5.09
CA ASN A 4 26.66 -29.76 6.36
C ASN A 4 25.94 -28.39 6.26
N LEU A 5 24.67 -28.39 5.86
CA LEU A 5 23.79 -27.26 6.14
C LEU A 5 23.19 -27.46 7.53
N CYS A 6 23.86 -26.93 8.56
CA CYS A 6 23.23 -26.70 9.85
C CYS A 6 22.12 -25.67 9.65
N TYR A 7 20.86 -26.12 9.60
CA TYR A 7 19.73 -25.20 9.67
C TYR A 7 19.67 -24.63 11.09
N GLU A 8 19.78 -23.31 11.22
CA GLU A 8 19.54 -22.63 12.48
C GLU A 8 18.07 -22.78 12.86
N ASN A 9 17.81 -23.12 14.13
CA ASN A 9 16.44 -23.14 14.65
C ASN A 9 15.95 -21.70 14.80
N CYS A 10 15.16 -21.25 13.82
CA CYS A 10 14.52 -19.93 13.85
C CYS A 10 13.10 -20.03 14.41
N LEU A 11 12.70 -19.08 15.26
CA LEU A 11 11.31 -18.89 15.64
C LEU A 11 10.57 -18.17 14.51
N HIS A 12 9.52 -18.79 13.97
CA HIS A 12 8.69 -18.19 12.93
C HIS A 12 7.34 -17.74 13.50
N SER A 13 7.02 -16.47 13.31
CA SER A 13 5.64 -15.97 13.47
C SER A 13 4.92 -16.04 12.13
N ARG A 14 3.68 -16.54 12.11
CA ARG A 14 2.87 -16.67 10.90
C ARG A 14 1.53 -15.96 11.10
N ALA A 15 1.18 -15.08 10.16
CA ALA A 15 -0.14 -14.51 10.04
C ALA A 15 -0.81 -15.09 8.79
N THR A 16 -2.03 -15.60 8.93
CA THR A 16 -2.84 -16.09 7.80
C THR A 16 -3.92 -15.07 7.50
N LEU A 17 -3.94 -14.60 6.25
CA LEU A 17 -4.93 -13.67 5.74
C LEU A 17 -5.93 -14.45 4.88
N PHE A 18 -7.22 -14.10 4.97
CA PHE A 18 -8.29 -14.80 4.25
C PHE A 18 -8.58 -14.23 2.86
N GLU A 19 -8.12 -13.01 2.59
CA GLU A 19 -8.41 -12.31 1.34
C GLU A 19 -7.37 -12.67 0.28
N CYS A 20 -7.85 -12.96 -0.94
CA CYS A 20 -7.01 -13.10 -2.11
C CYS A 20 -6.96 -11.76 -2.87
N GLY A 21 -5.78 -11.39 -3.32
CA GLY A 21 -5.56 -10.13 -4.02
C GLY A 21 -4.45 -10.25 -5.05
N ILE A 22 -4.53 -9.39 -6.06
CA ILE A 22 -3.46 -9.19 -7.05
C ILE A 22 -2.96 -7.75 -6.96
N GLY A 23 -1.74 -7.49 -7.43
CA GLY A 23 -1.18 -6.14 -7.41
C GLY A 23 -2.05 -5.14 -8.16
N ILE A 24 -2.03 -3.87 -7.73
CA ILE A 24 -2.76 -2.77 -8.36
C ILE A 24 -2.49 -2.67 -9.87
N THR A 25 -1.30 -3.04 -10.33
CA THR A 25 -0.88 -2.97 -11.73
C THR A 25 -1.68 -3.87 -12.69
N TRP A 26 -2.55 -4.74 -12.16
CA TRP A 26 -3.44 -5.63 -12.91
C TRP A 26 -4.83 -5.04 -13.21
N PHE A 27 -5.00 -3.72 -13.11
CA PHE A 27 -6.26 -3.07 -13.48
C PHE A 27 -6.56 -3.25 -14.97
N SER A 28 -7.85 -3.44 -15.30
CA SER A 28 -8.33 -3.66 -16.67
C SER A 28 -8.73 -2.35 -17.39
N CYS A 29 -8.85 -1.25 -16.65
CA CYS A 29 -9.07 0.10 -17.19
C CYS A 29 -8.88 1.16 -16.10
N ALA A 30 -8.83 2.43 -16.51
CA ALA A 30 -8.77 3.56 -15.58
C ALA A 30 -9.94 3.57 -14.56
N ARG A 31 -11.14 3.13 -14.96
CA ARG A 31 -12.29 3.06 -14.05
C ARG A 31 -12.12 2.01 -12.97
N GLU A 32 -11.51 0.87 -13.31
CA GLU A 32 -11.16 -0.14 -12.32
C GLU A 32 -10.06 0.38 -11.40
N PHE A 33 -9.00 0.96 -11.97
CA PHE A 33 -7.90 1.55 -11.22
C PHE A 33 -8.40 2.53 -10.14
N PHE A 34 -9.21 3.53 -10.51
CA PHE A 34 -9.74 4.47 -9.53
C PHE A 34 -10.71 3.82 -8.53
N ASN A 35 -11.48 2.80 -8.93
CA ASN A 35 -12.31 2.04 -7.99
C ASN A 35 -11.46 1.34 -6.92
N VAL A 36 -10.32 0.78 -7.33
CA VAL A 36 -9.36 0.12 -6.43
C VAL A 36 -8.71 1.16 -5.51
N MET A 37 -8.25 2.30 -6.05
CA MET A 37 -7.67 3.38 -5.23
C MET A 37 -8.65 3.91 -4.17
N MET A 38 -9.93 4.06 -4.52
CA MET A 38 -10.98 4.43 -3.56
C MET A 38 -11.15 3.39 -2.46
N GLY A 39 -11.09 2.09 -2.79
CA GLY A 39 -11.12 1.02 -1.81
C GLY A 39 -9.93 1.06 -0.83
N ALA A 40 -8.72 1.25 -1.36
CA ALA A 40 -7.50 1.38 -0.56
C ALA A 40 -7.55 2.62 0.36
N LEU A 41 -8.03 3.77 -0.15
CA LEU A 41 -8.25 4.99 0.65
C LEU A 41 -9.27 4.78 1.76
N VAL A 42 -10.36 4.03 1.52
CA VAL A 42 -11.32 3.66 2.57
C VAL A 42 -10.66 2.76 3.62
N GLY A 43 -9.80 1.82 3.20
CA GLY A 43 -8.98 1.00 4.09
C GLY A 43 -8.09 1.85 4.99
N HIS A 44 -7.34 2.79 4.39
CA HIS A 44 -6.51 3.77 5.10
C HIS A 44 -7.33 4.61 6.09
N PHE A 45 -8.44 5.20 5.65
CA PHE A 45 -9.32 6.00 6.48
C PHE A 45 -9.83 5.20 7.69
N ASN A 46 -10.22 3.94 7.49
CA ASN A 46 -10.66 3.07 8.58
C ASN A 46 -9.51 2.76 9.56
N GLY A 47 -8.30 2.49 9.06
CA GLY A 47 -7.10 2.32 9.89
C GLY A 47 -6.84 3.55 10.75
N PHE A 48 -6.80 4.73 10.13
CA PHE A 48 -6.54 5.98 10.83
C PHE A 48 -7.65 6.35 11.82
N VAL A 49 -8.91 6.40 11.37
CA VAL A 49 -10.02 6.91 12.21
C VAL A 49 -10.36 5.94 13.33
N ARG A 50 -10.46 4.64 13.02
CA ARG A 50 -10.98 3.63 13.96
C ARG A 50 -9.88 2.95 14.78
N ARG A 51 -8.68 2.81 14.22
CA ARG A 51 -7.56 2.11 14.89
C ARG A 51 -6.44 3.04 15.32
N LYS A 52 -6.45 4.30 14.89
CA LYS A 52 -5.36 5.27 15.14
C LYS A 52 -4.03 4.75 14.62
N VAL A 53 -4.04 4.19 13.41
CA VAL A 53 -2.84 3.65 12.76
C VAL A 53 -2.65 4.34 11.41
N LEU A 54 -1.41 4.75 11.12
CA LEU A 54 -0.95 5.19 9.80
C LEU A 54 -0.27 4.01 9.10
N GLN A 55 -0.35 3.90 7.77
CA GLN A 55 0.20 2.74 7.07
C GLN A 55 1.70 2.92 6.78
N CYS A 56 2.16 4.14 6.46
CA CYS A 56 3.57 4.55 6.39
C CYS A 56 4.43 3.90 5.28
N ASP A 57 3.83 3.08 4.42
CA ASP A 57 4.49 2.37 3.30
C ASP A 57 3.51 2.10 2.14
N ILE A 58 2.83 3.14 1.65
CA ILE A 58 1.91 3.02 0.52
C ILE A 58 2.74 2.87 -0.75
N SER A 59 2.47 1.79 -1.49
CA SER A 59 3.20 1.43 -2.71
C SER A 59 2.33 0.59 -3.65
N ASP A 60 2.81 0.36 -4.86
CA ASP A 60 2.20 -0.56 -5.83
C ASP A 60 2.25 -2.04 -5.39
N THR A 61 3.16 -2.39 -4.47
CA THR A 61 3.21 -3.73 -3.86
C THR A 61 2.25 -3.91 -2.70
N ASN A 62 1.79 -2.82 -2.07
CA ASN A 62 0.95 -2.84 -0.86
C ASN A 62 -0.50 -2.45 -1.14
N VAL A 63 -0.82 -2.02 -2.37
CA VAL A 63 -2.20 -1.84 -2.84
C VAL A 63 -2.59 -3.02 -3.73
N TRP A 64 -3.66 -3.73 -3.35
CA TRP A 64 -4.13 -4.91 -4.06
C TRP A 64 -5.57 -4.74 -4.55
N MET A 65 -5.92 -5.52 -5.57
CA MET A 65 -7.27 -5.67 -6.08
C MET A 65 -7.80 -7.01 -5.61
N ARG A 66 -8.91 -6.99 -4.86
CA ARG A 66 -9.54 -8.19 -4.31
C ARG A 66 -10.03 -9.10 -5.43
N ILE A 67 -9.67 -10.37 -5.35
CA ILE A 67 -10.18 -11.44 -6.22
C ILE A 67 -10.83 -12.54 -5.36
N PRO A 68 -11.82 -13.27 -5.88
CA PRO A 68 -12.44 -14.37 -5.12
C PRO A 68 -11.47 -15.51 -4.83
N SER A 69 -10.61 -15.84 -5.80
CA SER A 69 -9.75 -17.01 -5.77
C SER A 69 -8.67 -16.86 -6.88
N PRO A 70 -7.49 -17.53 -6.79
CA PRO A 70 -6.34 -17.25 -7.65
C PRO A 70 -6.42 -17.88 -9.05
N GLU A 71 -7.58 -18.37 -9.48
CA GLU A 71 -7.76 -18.92 -10.82
C GLU A 71 -7.61 -17.82 -11.89
N PRO A 72 -7.07 -18.15 -13.08
CA PRO A 72 -6.78 -17.17 -14.13
C PRO A 72 -7.98 -16.30 -14.52
N GLU A 73 -9.20 -16.87 -14.52
CA GLU A 73 -10.46 -16.18 -14.84
C GLU A 73 -10.81 -15.02 -13.90
N PHE A 74 -10.29 -15.02 -12.66
CA PHE A 74 -10.47 -13.92 -11.71
C PHE A 74 -9.33 -12.90 -11.73
N VAL A 75 -8.15 -13.32 -12.18
CA VAL A 75 -6.95 -12.47 -12.33
C VAL A 75 -7.10 -11.58 -13.56
N VAL A 76 -7.51 -12.15 -14.70
CA VAL A 76 -7.74 -11.44 -15.96
C VAL A 76 -9.17 -11.76 -16.43
N PRO A 77 -10.17 -11.01 -15.95
CA PRO A 77 -11.56 -11.30 -16.25
C PRO A 77 -11.93 -10.93 -17.70
N ASP A 78 -12.49 -11.89 -18.43
CA ASP A 78 -13.03 -11.66 -19.77
C ASP A 78 -14.23 -10.70 -19.75
N LEU A 79 -14.42 -9.96 -20.85
CA LEU A 79 -15.65 -9.22 -21.09
C LEU A 79 -16.82 -10.21 -21.19
N PRO A 80 -17.81 -10.18 -20.28
CA PRO A 80 -18.92 -11.12 -20.34
C PRO A 80 -19.77 -10.82 -21.58
N SER A 81 -20.25 -11.87 -22.23
CA SER A 81 -20.99 -11.77 -23.51
C SER A 81 -22.30 -10.99 -23.41
N ASP A 82 -22.88 -10.86 -22.22
CA ASP A 82 -24.10 -10.10 -21.93
C ASP A 82 -23.83 -8.62 -21.58
N LYS A 83 -22.57 -8.18 -21.57
CA LYS A 83 -22.18 -6.83 -21.16
C LYS A 83 -21.78 -5.96 -22.35
N GLY A 84 -22.15 -4.68 -22.27
CA GLY A 84 -21.74 -3.68 -23.26
C GLY A 84 -20.33 -3.14 -23.02
N LEU A 85 -19.83 -2.37 -23.98
CA LEU A 85 -18.50 -1.72 -23.97
C LEU A 85 -18.20 -0.85 -22.74
N ARG A 86 -19.21 -0.47 -21.95
CA ARG A 86 -19.05 0.29 -20.72
C ARG A 86 -18.80 -0.57 -19.49
N TRP A 87 -18.86 -1.89 -19.59
CA TRP A 87 -18.54 -2.76 -18.47
C TRP A 87 -17.04 -2.70 -18.14
N TYR A 88 -16.74 -2.98 -16.88
CA TYR A 88 -15.40 -3.22 -16.37
C TYR A 88 -15.53 -4.07 -15.09
N PRO A 89 -14.49 -4.82 -14.70
CA PRO A 89 -14.48 -5.57 -13.46
C PRO A 89 -14.44 -4.59 -12.27
N LYS A 90 -15.29 -4.82 -11.28
CA LYS A 90 -15.41 -3.94 -10.10
C LYS A 90 -14.70 -4.55 -8.89
N ARG A 91 -13.43 -4.88 -9.04
CA ARG A 91 -12.63 -5.42 -7.94
C ARG A 91 -12.44 -4.34 -6.87
N THR A 92 -12.63 -4.73 -5.60
CA THR A 92 -12.47 -3.82 -4.46
C THR A 92 -10.99 -3.65 -4.15
N GLY A 93 -10.53 -2.43 -3.90
CA GLY A 93 -9.15 -2.22 -3.48
C GLY A 93 -8.93 -2.55 -2.02
N LEU A 94 -7.77 -3.12 -1.75
CA LEU A 94 -7.28 -3.51 -0.44
C LEU A 94 -5.97 -2.78 -0.17
N LEU A 95 -5.84 -2.23 1.03
CA LEU A 95 -4.57 -1.74 1.56
C LEU A 95 -3.97 -2.81 2.46
N GLY A 96 -2.89 -3.42 1.97
CA GLY A 96 -2.16 -4.49 2.61
C GLY A 96 -0.93 -3.99 3.37
N ASP A 97 -0.16 -4.96 3.85
CA ASP A 97 1.12 -4.82 4.54
C ASP A 97 1.18 -3.68 5.57
N TRP A 98 0.77 -3.99 6.81
CA TRP A 98 0.82 -3.07 7.93
C TRP A 98 2.07 -3.28 8.80
N GLY A 99 3.13 -3.92 8.27
CA GLY A 99 4.36 -4.23 9.00
C GLY A 99 5.12 -2.98 9.47
N TYR A 100 5.04 -1.89 8.70
CA TYR A 100 5.64 -0.58 9.01
C TYR A 100 4.64 0.42 9.60
N ALA A 101 3.43 -0.02 9.92
CA ALA A 101 2.37 0.87 10.36
C ALA A 101 2.68 1.54 11.70
N ALA A 102 2.37 2.83 11.82
CA ALA A 102 2.62 3.62 13.02
C ALA A 102 1.35 3.81 13.85
N ASP A 103 1.39 3.40 15.13
CA ASP A 103 0.36 3.72 16.11
C ASP A 103 0.44 5.21 16.51
N VAL A 104 -0.68 5.92 16.40
CA VAL A 104 -0.82 7.33 16.76
C VAL A 104 -1.85 7.57 17.88
N SER A 105 -2.31 6.50 18.54
CA SER A 105 -3.27 6.57 19.65
C SER A 105 -2.72 7.22 20.93
N GLY A 106 -1.39 7.22 21.10
CA GLY A 106 -0.72 7.56 22.37
C GLY A 106 0.19 8.80 22.37
N LYS A 107 0.14 9.68 21.35
CA LYS A 107 1.03 10.88 21.29
C LYS A 107 0.61 12.02 22.24
N THR A 108 0.38 11.69 23.51
CA THR A 108 0.26 12.63 24.64
C THR A 108 1.51 12.64 25.54
N SER A 109 2.48 11.75 25.36
CA SER A 109 3.75 11.79 26.08
C SER A 109 4.72 12.77 25.40
N SER A 110 5.18 13.76 26.17
CA SER A 110 6.17 14.78 25.81
C SER A 110 7.58 14.26 25.51
N GLU A 111 7.78 12.94 25.47
CA GLU A 111 9.04 12.32 25.12
C GLU A 111 9.08 12.09 23.61
N ARG A 112 9.99 12.80 22.94
CA ARG A 112 10.28 12.58 21.52
C ARG A 112 10.77 11.15 21.37
N ASP A 113 9.95 10.30 20.78
CA ASP A 113 10.39 8.96 20.44
C ASP A 113 11.36 9.06 19.27
N HIS A 114 12.66 9.05 19.59
CA HIS A 114 13.75 9.15 18.62
C HIS A 114 13.86 7.89 17.73
N SER A 115 13.01 6.87 17.93
CA SER A 115 12.92 5.69 17.09
C SER A 115 11.93 5.83 15.92
N CYS A 116 11.59 7.05 15.49
CA CYS A 116 10.82 7.20 14.25
C CYS A 116 11.68 6.69 13.07
N PHE A 117 11.46 5.44 12.68
CA PHE A 117 12.07 4.88 11.49
C PHE A 117 11.55 5.65 10.27
N ILE A 118 12.47 6.05 9.39
CA ILE A 118 12.10 6.51 8.05
C ILE A 118 11.58 5.29 7.31
N THR A 119 10.29 5.24 7.05
CA THR A 119 9.67 4.18 6.25
C THR A 119 9.10 4.74 4.95
N GLY A 120 8.68 3.83 4.09
CA GLY A 120 8.08 4.15 2.82
C GLY A 120 8.94 3.72 1.64
N THR A 121 8.26 3.37 0.57
CA THR A 121 8.85 2.88 -0.67
C THR A 121 9.07 4.03 -1.65
N PHE A 122 10.30 4.23 -2.12
CA PHE A 122 10.55 5.11 -3.28
C PHE A 122 9.89 4.51 -4.53
N PRO A 123 9.18 5.29 -5.37
CA PRO A 123 9.11 6.75 -5.43
C PRO A 123 7.92 7.38 -4.69
N PHE A 124 7.24 6.65 -3.80
CA PHE A 124 5.98 7.07 -3.17
C PHE A 124 6.17 7.81 -1.84
N GLN A 125 7.39 7.85 -1.30
CA GLN A 125 7.67 8.54 -0.04
C GLN A 125 7.32 10.03 -0.10
N ALA A 126 6.79 10.55 1.02
CA ALA A 126 6.42 11.95 1.13
C ALA A 126 7.65 12.88 1.08
N GLN A 127 7.49 14.05 0.46
CA GLN A 127 8.55 15.04 0.24
C GLN A 127 9.21 15.46 1.55
N GLN A 128 8.43 15.70 2.62
CA GLN A 128 8.98 16.10 3.91
C GLN A 128 9.95 15.04 4.46
N ILE A 129 9.61 13.76 4.31
CA ILE A 129 10.42 12.64 4.78
C ILE A 129 11.73 12.58 4.00
N MET A 130 11.65 12.60 2.66
CA MET A 130 12.83 12.60 1.79
C MET A 130 13.73 13.81 2.02
N ALA A 131 13.13 14.99 2.19
CA ALA A 131 13.88 16.23 2.42
C ALA A 131 14.57 16.26 3.78
N TRP A 132 13.92 15.70 4.80
CA TRP A 132 14.52 15.55 6.12
C TRP A 132 15.69 14.56 6.10
N ASP A 133 15.51 13.39 5.46
CA ASP A 133 16.59 12.40 5.29
C ASP A 133 17.79 12.97 4.52
N ALA A 134 17.52 13.74 3.47
CA ALA A 134 18.52 14.48 2.69
C ALA A 134 19.10 15.71 3.43
N LYS A 135 18.70 15.97 4.68
CA LYS A 135 19.15 17.09 5.52
C LYS A 135 18.96 18.46 4.87
N LEU A 136 17.89 18.63 4.12
CA LEU A 136 17.56 19.90 3.47
C LEU A 136 16.97 20.87 4.49
N GLY A 137 17.55 22.07 4.59
CA GLY A 137 17.19 23.05 5.63
C GLY A 137 15.73 23.54 5.63
N TRP A 138 14.99 23.31 4.54
CA TRP A 138 13.56 23.65 4.43
C TRP A 138 12.61 22.53 4.86
N ALA A 139 13.10 21.31 5.10
CA ALA A 139 12.27 20.15 5.45
C ALA A 139 11.57 20.30 6.82
N GLY A 140 12.10 21.18 7.68
CA GLY A 140 11.72 21.26 9.08
C GLY A 140 12.16 20.02 9.87
N GLU A 141 11.68 19.90 11.10
CA GLU A 141 11.92 18.73 11.94
C GLU A 141 10.88 17.65 11.61
N PHE A 142 11.33 16.49 11.13
CA PHE A 142 10.48 15.29 11.06
C PHE A 142 10.50 14.60 12.41
N THR A 143 9.37 14.63 13.10
CA THR A 143 9.20 14.00 14.42
C THR A 143 8.42 12.71 14.35
N SER A 144 7.51 12.59 13.38
CA SER A 144 6.75 11.37 13.15
C SER A 144 5.96 11.40 11.84
N HIS A 145 5.56 10.21 11.38
CA HIS A 145 4.57 10.09 10.32
C HIS A 145 3.24 10.77 10.69
N SER A 146 2.61 11.34 9.68
CA SER A 146 1.33 12.03 9.72
C SER A 146 0.40 11.48 8.64
N ILE A 147 -0.89 11.78 8.74
CA ILE A 147 -1.87 11.40 7.72
C ILE A 147 -1.53 12.02 6.35
N GLN A 148 -0.93 13.21 6.34
CA GLN A 148 -0.52 13.90 5.11
C GLN A 148 0.54 13.11 4.35
N HIS A 149 1.44 12.40 5.05
CA HIS A 149 2.47 11.59 4.39
C HIS A 149 1.87 10.41 3.63
N ASP A 150 0.91 9.72 4.24
CA ASP A 150 0.19 8.63 3.58
C ASP A 150 -0.63 9.13 2.38
N LEU A 151 -1.33 10.26 2.54
CA LEU A 151 -2.12 10.85 1.46
C LEU A 151 -1.24 11.33 0.29
N GLU A 152 -0.06 11.89 0.58
CA GLU A 152 0.91 12.24 -0.45
C GLU A 152 1.41 10.99 -1.19
N ALA A 153 1.69 9.91 -0.47
CA ALA A 153 2.10 8.64 -1.08
C ALA A 153 1.03 8.05 -2.01
N PHE A 154 -0.26 8.17 -1.66
CA PHE A 154 -1.36 7.83 -2.57
C PHE A 154 -1.33 8.67 -3.86
N VAL A 155 -1.04 9.97 -3.77
CA VAL A 155 -0.93 10.84 -4.95
C VAL A 155 0.23 10.41 -5.83
N TRP A 156 1.40 10.15 -5.25
CA TRP A 156 2.57 9.68 -6.01
C TRP A 156 2.31 8.33 -6.66
N LEU A 157 1.68 7.39 -5.96
CA LEU A 157 1.29 6.10 -6.50
C LEU A 157 0.36 6.27 -7.72
N MET A 158 -0.68 7.08 -7.59
CA MET A 158 -1.59 7.34 -8.70
C MET A 158 -0.89 7.98 -9.89
N TRP A 159 -0.07 8.99 -9.63
CA TRP A 159 0.69 9.69 -10.67
C TRP A 159 1.63 8.74 -11.43
N VAL A 160 2.47 8.00 -10.71
CA VAL A 160 3.46 7.08 -11.28
C VAL A 160 2.81 6.00 -12.11
N LEU A 161 1.72 5.39 -11.62
CA LEU A 161 1.01 4.36 -12.37
C LEU A 161 0.31 4.91 -13.61
N CYS A 162 -0.30 6.10 -13.52
CA CYS A 162 -0.98 6.71 -14.66
C CYS A 162 -0.03 7.14 -15.79
N ILE A 163 1.22 7.49 -15.50
CA ILE A 163 2.19 7.94 -16.52
C ILE A 163 3.06 6.80 -17.08
N ASN A 164 3.32 5.74 -16.30
CA ASN A 164 4.29 4.70 -16.68
C ASN A 164 3.63 3.41 -17.18
N LEU A 165 2.33 3.21 -16.94
CA LEU A 165 1.63 2.04 -17.45
C LEU A 165 0.96 2.40 -18.77
N ASP A 166 1.39 1.74 -19.85
CA ASP A 166 0.89 1.93 -21.22
C ASP A 166 -0.61 1.60 -21.39
N GLY A 167 -1.21 1.01 -20.37
CA GLY A 167 -2.62 0.69 -20.34
C GLY A 167 -2.86 -0.57 -19.53
N PRO A 168 -4.13 -0.88 -19.27
CA PRO A 168 -4.50 -2.08 -18.56
C PRO A 168 -4.07 -3.38 -19.28
N PHE A 169 -3.96 -4.46 -18.50
CA PHE A 169 -4.01 -5.82 -19.06
C PHE A 169 -5.35 -6.08 -19.76
#